data_AF-A0A709EAK4-F1
#
_entry.id   AF-A0A709EAK4-F1
#
_cell.length_a   1.000
_cell.length_b   1.000
_cell.length_c   1.000
_cell.angle_alpha   90.00
_cell.angle_beta   90.00
_cell.angle_gamma   90.00
#
_symmetry.space_group_name_H-M   'P 1'
#
loop_
_entity.id
_entity.type
_entity.pdbx_description
1 polymer ?
#
loop_
_entity_poly.entity_id
_entity_poly.type
_entity_poly.pdbx_seq_one_letter_code
_entity_poly.pdbx_strand_id
1 'polypeptide(L)'
;MSSMVYCRGCGKEIHETAKSCPHCGATNASSGSGEKSRIAAALLAFFLGGFGVHKFYLGKIGQGFLYLIFCWTFIPAIIAFIEFIIYLCDSDEKFARKYG
;
A
#
# COMPACT_ATOMS: atom_id res chain seq x y z
N MET A 1 10.21 20.90 -0.60
CA MET A 1 9.10 21.85 -0.43
C MET A 1 8.26 21.32 0.72
N SER A 2 8.14 22.08 1.81
CA SER A 2 7.26 21.72 2.93
C SER A 2 5.88 22.29 2.63
N SER A 3 4.92 21.45 2.23
CA SER A 3 3.53 21.90 2.05
C SER A 3 2.89 22.03 3.43
N MET A 4 2.34 23.21 3.70
CA MET A 4 1.55 23.47 4.90
C MET A 4 0.08 23.30 4.52
N VAL A 5 -0.70 22.67 5.40
CA VAL A 5 -2.14 22.50 5.26
C VAL A 5 -2.82 23.11 6.48
N TYR A 6 -4.07 23.55 6.34
CA TYR A 6 -4.85 24.05 7.48
C TYR A 6 -5.62 22.91 8.14
N CYS A 7 -5.57 22.85 9.47
CA CYS A 7 -6.31 21.86 10.24
C CYS A 7 -7.83 22.08 10.10
N ARG A 8 -8.59 21.03 9.75
CA ARG A 8 -10.05 21.09 9.58
C ARG A 8 -10.85 21.29 10.87
N GLY A 9 -10.22 21.06 12.03
CA GLY A 9 -10.86 21.26 13.34
C GLY A 9 -10.71 22.67 13.89
N CYS A 10 -9.49 23.24 13.84
CA CYS A 10 -9.19 24.54 14.46
C CYS A 10 -8.74 25.64 13.49
N GLY A 11 -8.56 25.34 12.20
CA GLY A 11 -8.16 26.33 11.18
C GLY A 11 -6.70 26.79 11.24
N LYS A 12 -5.86 26.21 12.11
CA LYS A 12 -4.46 26.58 12.24
C LYS A 12 -3.57 25.85 11.22
N GLU A 13 -2.54 26.52 10.74
CA GLU A 13 -1.54 25.96 9.83
C GLU A 13 -0.71 24.87 10.51
N ILE A 14 -0.55 23.75 9.80
CA ILE A 14 0.20 22.58 10.24
C ILE A 14 0.94 21.98 9.05
N HIS A 15 1.98 21.19 9.33
CA HIS A 15 2.70 20.48 8.28
C HIS A 15 1.81 19.40 7.64
N GLU A 16 1.89 19.21 6.32
CA GLU A 16 1.09 18.21 5.58
C GLU A 16 1.20 16.78 6.12
N THR A 17 2.34 16.44 6.73
CA THR A 17 2.59 15.11 7.32
C THR A 17 2.14 14.98 8.77
N ALA A 18 1.56 16.04 9.37
CA ALA A 18 1.14 16.03 10.76
C ALA A 18 -0.16 15.20 10.93
N LYS A 19 -0.01 13.94 11.38
CA LYS A 19 -1.10 12.99 11.65
C LYS A 19 -2.14 13.52 12.65
N SER A 20 -1.70 14.33 13.62
CA SER A 20 -2.57 15.00 14.59
C SER A 20 -2.18 16.46 14.75
N CYS A 21 -3.18 17.35 14.85
CA CYS A 21 -2.95 18.76 15.14
C CYS A 21 -2.50 18.95 16.60
N PRO A 22 -1.32 19.56 16.87
CA PRO A 22 -0.84 19.78 18.24
C PRO A 22 -1.68 20.80 19.03
N HIS A 23 -2.54 21.56 18.34
CA HIS A 23 -3.30 22.66 18.94
C HIS A 23 -4.71 22.27 19.38
N CYS A 24 -5.35 21.32 18.70
CA CYS A 24 -6.73 20.90 18.98
C CYS A 24 -6.93 19.38 19.03
N GLY A 25 -5.91 18.59 18.70
CA GLY A 25 -6.00 17.12 18.69
C GLY A 25 -6.74 16.53 17.49
N ALA A 26 -7.30 17.34 16.58
CA ALA A 26 -7.95 16.82 15.38
C ALA A 26 -6.94 16.06 14.52
N THR A 27 -7.27 14.81 14.18
CA THR A 27 -6.46 13.96 13.32
C THR A 27 -6.66 14.40 11.88
N ASN A 28 -5.59 14.81 11.22
CA ASN A 28 -5.65 15.09 9.79
C ASN A 28 -5.35 13.77 9.11
N ALA A 29 -6.30 13.25 8.34
CA ALA A 29 -6.01 12.21 7.38
C ALA A 29 -5.09 12.85 6.33
N SER A 30 -3.79 12.90 6.61
CA SER A 30 -2.77 13.34 5.67
C SER A 30 -2.96 12.51 4.41
N SER A 31 -3.30 13.17 3.31
CA SER A 31 -3.67 12.61 2.00
C SER A 31 -2.53 11.86 1.29
N GLY A 32 -1.57 11.32 2.05
CA GLY A 32 -0.28 10.87 1.56
C GLY A 32 0.06 9.44 1.98
N SER A 33 -0.94 8.55 2.03
CA SER A 33 -0.83 7.16 1.56
C SER A 33 -2.06 6.39 2.01
N GLY A 34 -2.80 5.82 1.05
CA GLY A 34 -3.79 4.81 1.39
C GLY A 34 -3.08 3.73 2.18
N GLU A 35 -3.53 3.47 3.41
CA GLU A 35 -3.07 2.38 4.25
C GLU A 35 -3.32 1.08 3.47
N LYS A 36 -2.32 0.66 2.67
CA LYS A 36 -2.46 -0.53 1.84
C LYS A 36 -2.57 -1.70 2.79
N SER A 37 -3.75 -2.30 2.87
CA SER A 37 -3.94 -3.43 3.76
C SER A 37 -3.15 -4.63 3.26
N ARG A 38 -2.32 -5.20 4.13
CA ARG A 38 -1.64 -6.48 3.97
C ARG A 38 -2.58 -7.57 3.43
N ILE A 39 -3.74 -7.70 4.06
CA ILE A 39 -4.75 -8.72 3.72
C ILE A 39 -5.28 -8.51 2.29
N ALA A 40 -5.48 -7.26 1.87
CA ALA A 40 -5.89 -6.97 0.49
C ALA A 40 -4.80 -7.40 -0.51
N ALA A 41 -3.52 -7.13 -0.22
CA ALA A 41 -2.42 -7.59 -1.06
C ALA A 41 -2.32 -9.12 -1.12
N ALA A 42 -2.55 -9.82 -0.01
CA ALA A 42 -2.58 -11.28 0.04
C ALA A 42 -3.75 -11.85 -0.78
N LEU A 43 -4.96 -11.34 -0.61
CA LEU A 43 -6.14 -11.78 -1.38
C LEU A 43 -5.95 -11.54 -2.88
N LEU A 44 -5.40 -10.38 -3.26
CA LEU A 44 -5.07 -10.08 -4.66
C LEU A 44 -4.01 -11.04 -5.21
N ALA A 45 -3.02 -11.43 -4.41
CA ALA A 45 -1.99 -12.39 -4.82
C ALA A 45 -2.57 -13.81 -4.98
N PHE A 46 -3.58 -14.20 -4.19
CA PHE A 46 -4.22 -15.51 -4.32
C PHE A 46 -5.18 -15.58 -5.52
N PHE A 47 -6.09 -14.61 -5.66
CA PHE A 47 -7.12 -14.64 -6.71
C PHE A 47 -6.62 -14.14 -8.07
N LEU A 48 -5.79 -13.10 -8.09
CA LEU A 48 -5.29 -12.43 -9.31
C LEU A 48 -3.77 -12.56 -9.45
N GLY A 49 -3.16 -13.51 -8.73
CA GLY A 49 -1.72 -13.74 -8.72
C GLY A 49 -1.11 -14.07 -10.07
N GLY A 50 -1.80 -14.89 -10.86
CA GLY A 50 -1.39 -15.23 -12.23
C GLY A 50 -1.32 -14.01 -13.15
N PHE A 51 -2.13 -12.98 -12.89
CA PHE A 51 -2.13 -11.71 -13.63
C PHE A 51 -1.18 -10.66 -13.03
N GLY A 52 -0.66 -10.87 -11.82
CA GLY A 52 0.26 -9.95 -11.14
C GLY A 52 -0.38 -8.67 -10.61
N VAL A 53 -1.70 -8.64 -10.40
CA VAL A 53 -2.44 -7.43 -9.97
C VAL A 53 -2.03 -6.96 -8.57
N HIS A 54 -1.61 -7.87 -7.69
CA HIS A 54 -1.07 -7.52 -6.38
C HIS A 54 0.19 -6.64 -6.47
N LYS A 55 1.00 -6.75 -7.52
CA LYS A 55 2.16 -5.85 -7.74
C LYS A 55 1.76 -4.44 -8.11
N PHE A 56 0.68 -4.28 -8.87
CA PHE A 56 0.11 -2.96 -9.17
C PHE A 56 -0.45 -2.31 -7.89
N TYR A 57 -1.11 -3.10 -7.02
CA TYR A 57 -1.60 -2.62 -5.72
C TYR A 57 -0.46 -2.12 -4.81
N LEU A 58 0.70 -2.78 -4.86
CA LEU A 58 1.90 -2.39 -4.12
C LEU A 58 2.67 -1.20 -4.75
N GLY A 59 2.16 -0.61 -5.85
CA GLY A 59 2.80 0.51 -6.57
C GLY A 59 3.96 0.10 -7.47
N LYS A 60 4.20 -1.21 -7.67
CA LYS A 60 5.29 -1.74 -8.51
C LYS A 60 4.80 -2.06 -9.92
N ILE A 61 4.42 -1.03 -10.67
CA ILE A 61 3.91 -1.12 -12.06
C ILE A 61 4.79 -2.00 -12.96
N GLY A 62 6.12 -1.84 -12.90
CA GLY A 62 7.04 -2.56 -13.78
C GLY A 62 7.03 -4.08 -13.55
N GLN A 63 6.94 -4.52 -12.29
CA GLN A 63 6.83 -5.95 -11.96
C GLN A 63 5.47 -6.52 -12.36
N GLY A 64 4.41 -5.72 -12.25
CA GLY A 64 3.07 -6.12 -12.71
C GLY A 64 3.04 -6.37 -14.22
N PHE A 65 3.66 -5.50 -15.02
CA PHE A 65 3.73 -5.69 -16.48
C PHE A 65 4.52 -6.94 -16.89
N LEU A 66 5.62 -7.22 -16.17
CA LEU A 66 6.39 -8.45 -16.36
C LEU A 66 5.51 -9.69 -16.11
N TYR A 67 4.71 -9.68 -15.04
CA TYR A 67 3.79 -10.79 -14.73
C TYR A 67 2.71 -10.97 -15.80
N LEU A 68 2.18 -9.87 -16.36
CA LEU A 68 1.20 -9.93 -17.45
C LEU A 68 1.79 -10.57 -18.72
N ILE A 69 3.01 -10.21 -19.10
CA ILE A 69 3.69 -10.80 -20.27
C ILE A 69 3.99 -12.28 -20.04
N PHE A 70 4.38 -12.66 -18.82
CA PHE A 70 4.65 -14.05 -18.46
C PHE A 70 3.40 -14.83 -18.03
N CYS A 71 2.19 -14.25 -18.10
CA CYS A 71 0.95 -14.89 -17.64
C CYS A 71 0.67 -16.24 -18.32
N TRP A 72 1.10 -16.40 -19.58
CA TRP A 72 0.95 -17.64 -20.35
C TRP A 72 1.86 -18.80 -19.90
N THR A 73 2.90 -18.55 -19.10
CA THR A 73 3.85 -19.59 -18.67
C THR A 73 3.46 -20.28 -17.36
N PHE A 74 2.37 -19.86 -16.71
CA PHE A 74 1.93 -20.34 -15.38
C PHE A 74 2.91 -20.07 -14.22
N ILE A 75 4.17 -19.72 -14.51
CA ILE A 75 5.20 -19.28 -13.56
C ILE A 75 4.69 -18.17 -12.61
N PRO A 76 4.05 -17.08 -13.09
CA PRO A 76 3.57 -16.02 -12.20
C PRO A 76 2.53 -16.49 -11.19
N ALA A 77 1.74 -17.52 -11.51
CA ALA A 77 0.78 -18.09 -10.57
C ALA A 77 1.48 -18.77 -9.37
N ILE A 78 2.57 -19.52 -9.63
CA ILE A 78 3.36 -20.16 -8.57
C ILE A 78 4.05 -19.12 -7.69
N ILE A 79 4.65 -18.09 -8.28
CA ILE A 79 5.33 -17.05 -7.50
C ILE A 79 4.31 -16.25 -6.67
N ALA A 80 3.15 -15.93 -7.23
CA ALA A 80 2.11 -15.24 -6.50
C ALA A 80 1.55 -16.07 -5.33
N PHE A 81 1.48 -17.40 -5.47
CA PHE A 81 1.12 -18.28 -4.36
C PHE A 81 2.16 -18.24 -3.22
N ILE A 82 3.46 -18.19 -3.55
CA ILE A 82 4.52 -18.02 -2.56
C ILE A 82 4.42 -16.63 -1.89
N GLU A 83 4.23 -15.56 -2.67
CA GLU A 83 4.03 -14.21 -2.14
C GLU A 83 2.79 -14.11 -1.25
N PHE A 84 1.71 -14.82 -1.58
CA PHE A 84 0.52 -14.93 -0.76
C PHE A 84 0.82 -15.48 0.65
N ILE A 85 1.56 -16.60 0.73
CA ILE A 85 1.96 -17.18 2.02
C ILE A 85 2.88 -16.22 2.79
N ILE A 86 3.81 -15.56 2.10
CA ILE A 86 4.68 -14.56 2.74
C ILE A 86 3.85 -13.40 3.30
N TYR A 87 2.88 -12.86 2.56
CA TYR A 87 2.04 -11.76 3.04
C TYR A 87 1.11 -12.16 4.18
N LEU A 88 0.67 -13.42 4.24
CA LEU A 88 -0.09 -13.94 5.38
C LEU A 88 0.78 -14.08 6.64
N CYS A 89 2.04 -14.49 6.49
CA CYS A 89 2.96 -14.69 7.61
C CYS A 89 3.68 -13.39 8.05
N ASP A 90 3.73 -12.35 7.22
CA ASP A 90 4.36 -11.07 7.57
C ASP A 90 3.45 -10.21 8.45
N SER A 91 4.02 -9.39 9.33
CA SER A 91 3.26 -8.52 10.25
C SER A 91 2.81 -7.22 9.58
N ASP A 92 1.63 -6.68 9.93
CA ASP A 92 1.11 -5.41 9.37
C ASP A 92 2.13 -4.26 9.48
N GLU A 93 2.88 -4.18 10.58
CA GLU A 93 3.90 -3.14 10.76
C GLU A 93 5.06 -3.26 9.76
N LYS A 94 5.53 -4.48 9.47
CA LYS A 94 6.59 -4.72 8.48
C LYS A 94 6.11 -4.41 7.07
N PHE A 95 4.86 -4.79 6.77
CA PHE A 95 4.22 -4.48 5.50
C PHE A 95 4.04 -2.96 5.32
N ALA A 96 3.50 -2.27 6.32
CA ALA A 96 3.33 -0.82 6.31
C ALA A 96 4.68 -0.09 6.21
N ARG A 97 5.75 -0.60 6.84
CA ARG A 97 7.08 0.01 6.70
C ARG A 97 7.70 -0.17 5.31
N LYS A 98 7.34 -1.25 4.61
CA LYS A 98 7.91 -1.60 3.29
C LYS A 98 7.08 -1.07 2.12
N TYR A 99 5.77 -0.93 2.30
CA TYR A 99 4.81 -0.61 1.25
C TYR A 99 3.83 0.52 1.60
N GLY A 100 3.84 1.03 2.84
CA GLY A 100 3.05 2.17 3.29
C GLY A 100 3.26 3.41 2.43
#